data_AF-A0A806CMA9-F1
#
_entry.id   AF-A0A806CMA9-F1
#
_cell.length_a   1.000
_cell.length_b   1.000
_cell.length_c   1.000
_cell.angle_alpha   90.00
_cell.angle_beta   90.00
_cell.angle_gamma   90.00
#
_symmetry.space_group_name_H-M   'P 1'
#
loop_
_entity.id
_entity.type
_entity.pdbx_description
1 polymer ?
#
loop_
_entity_poly.entity_id
_entity_poly.type
_entity_poly.pdbx_seq_one_letter_code
_entity_poly.pdbx_strand_id
1 'polypeptide(L)'
;MLAGGNADDPLAQKFGVASKTLVPYRGRPLVEYTLEALVQAGLEVILVGPSVPLNPPPQRALPDQGGLLANLEAGINAAQGSKVLVATGDMPFLQEEAVRWVLENAPQAGFVYTIVARPTIEQRFPGMRRTYARVREGYFTGGNLVIIDRKLFFTALPLLKQALELRKKPLALARMIGLGTLVKVLLGQADIVGLEARVSRIIGVPAKALITPYAEIGIDIDKEEDLRWLT
;
A
#
# COMPACT_ATOMS: atom_id res chain seq x y z
N MET A 1 -8.99 -2.44 4.19
CA MET A 1 -8.18 -1.25 4.54
C MET A 1 -7.41 -1.51 5.82
N LEU A 2 -6.10 -1.29 5.81
CA LEU A 2 -5.22 -1.46 6.96
C LEU A 2 -5.00 -0.08 7.59
N ALA A 3 -5.63 0.14 8.74
CA ALA A 3 -5.58 1.39 9.50
C ALA A 3 -4.94 1.22 10.89
N GLY A 4 -4.41 0.02 11.16
CA GLY A 4 -3.61 -0.29 12.34
C GLY A 4 -2.33 0.54 12.40
N GLY A 5 -1.68 0.49 13.55
CA GLY A 5 -0.60 1.39 13.91
C GLY A 5 -0.45 1.44 15.43
N ASN A 6 0.67 1.97 15.89
CA ASN A 6 0.90 2.16 17.31
C ASN A 6 0.85 3.64 17.67
N ALA A 7 0.54 3.91 18.94
CA ALA A 7 0.56 5.26 19.49
C ALA A 7 1.98 5.85 19.58
N ASP A 8 3.03 5.03 19.38
CA ASP A 8 4.43 5.48 19.34
C ASP A 8 4.83 6.11 18.01
N ASP A 9 3.94 6.10 17.01
CA ASP A 9 4.16 6.80 15.76
C ASP A 9 4.29 8.33 16.01
N PRO A 10 5.29 9.02 15.42
CA PRO A 10 5.51 10.43 15.68
C PRO A 10 4.29 11.33 15.41
N LEU A 11 3.52 11.01 14.37
CA LEU A 11 2.29 11.75 14.06
C LEU A 11 1.19 11.41 15.06
N ALA A 12 1.05 10.13 15.43
CA ALA A 12 0.07 9.72 16.44
C ALA A 12 0.32 10.44 17.78
N GLN A 13 1.58 10.50 18.23
CA GLN A 13 1.98 11.22 19.45
C GLN A 13 1.70 12.72 19.35
N LYS A 14 2.10 13.35 18.24
CA LYS A 14 1.92 14.79 18.02
C LYS A 14 0.47 15.24 18.11
N PHE A 15 -0.46 14.41 17.63
CA PHE A 15 -1.89 14.71 17.62
C PHE A 15 -2.67 14.05 18.78
N GLY A 16 -2.00 13.29 19.66
CA GLY A 16 -2.63 12.63 20.80
C GLY A 16 -3.67 11.56 20.41
N VAL A 17 -3.43 10.85 19.30
CA VAL A 17 -4.35 9.85 18.75
C VAL A 17 -3.75 8.44 18.83
N ALA A 18 -4.61 7.41 18.77
CA ALA A 18 -4.18 6.02 18.92
C ALA A 18 -3.40 5.45 17.71
N SER A 19 -3.53 6.06 16.54
CA SER A 19 -2.85 5.68 15.30
C SER A 19 -2.72 6.90 14.40
N LYS A 20 -1.68 6.96 13.57
CA LYS A 20 -1.48 8.07 12.62
C LYS A 20 -2.62 8.22 11.62
N THR A 21 -3.34 7.15 11.33
CA THR A 21 -4.52 7.18 10.46
C THR A 21 -5.69 7.96 11.06
N LEU A 22 -5.64 8.27 12.36
CA LEU A 22 -6.61 9.10 13.07
C LEU A 22 -6.21 10.58 13.18
N VAL A 23 -5.07 10.97 12.61
CA VAL A 23 -4.67 12.39 12.55
C VAL A 23 -5.79 13.19 11.87
N PRO A 24 -6.21 14.34 12.44
CA PRO A 24 -7.27 15.15 11.87
C PRO A 24 -6.80 15.92 10.63
N TYR A 25 -7.61 15.88 9.58
CA TYR A 25 -7.47 16.66 8.35
C TYR A 25 -8.84 17.20 7.94
N ARG A 26 -8.96 18.53 7.79
CA ARG A 26 -10.22 19.25 7.52
C ARG A 26 -11.41 18.78 8.39
N GLY A 27 -11.16 18.60 9.68
CA GLY A 27 -12.18 18.22 10.68
C GLY A 27 -12.53 16.73 10.74
N ARG A 28 -11.86 15.88 9.95
CA ARG A 28 -12.11 14.43 9.88
C ARG A 28 -10.80 13.64 10.00
N PRO A 29 -10.79 12.43 10.59
CA PRO A 29 -9.62 11.54 10.58
C PRO A 29 -9.12 11.22 9.16
N LEU A 30 -7.79 11.13 8.94
CA LEU A 30 -7.21 10.76 7.64
C LEU A 30 -7.83 9.48 7.04
N VAL A 31 -8.10 8.48 7.88
CA VAL A 31 -8.70 7.20 7.49
C VAL A 31 -10.07 7.34 6.84
N GLU A 32 -10.83 8.38 7.19
CA GLU A 32 -12.16 8.59 6.59
C GLU A 32 -12.08 8.95 5.12
N TYR A 33 -11.02 9.64 4.68
CA TYR A 33 -10.82 9.99 3.27
C TYR A 33 -10.53 8.76 2.41
N THR A 34 -9.62 7.89 2.88
CA THR A 34 -9.38 6.60 2.20
C THR A 34 -10.67 5.78 2.19
N LEU A 35 -11.38 5.70 3.32
CA LEU A 35 -12.59 4.91 3.46
C LEU A 35 -13.69 5.41 2.52
N GLU A 36 -13.91 6.71 2.45
CA GLU A 36 -14.87 7.36 1.57
C GLU A 36 -14.58 7.05 0.10
N ALA A 37 -13.32 7.19 -0.35
CA ALA A 37 -12.94 6.88 -1.74
C ALA A 37 -13.19 5.40 -2.10
N LEU A 38 -12.92 4.47 -1.18
CA LEU A 38 -13.18 3.05 -1.39
C LEU A 38 -14.68 2.74 -1.46
N VAL A 39 -15.47 3.33 -0.56
CA VAL A 39 -16.94 3.14 -0.52
C VAL A 39 -17.60 3.74 -1.76
N GLN A 40 -17.20 4.94 -2.17
CA GLN A 40 -17.70 5.59 -3.39
C GLN A 40 -17.36 4.78 -4.65
N ALA A 41 -16.20 4.13 -4.68
CA ALA A 41 -15.84 3.18 -5.75
C ALA A 41 -16.67 1.87 -5.75
N GLY A 42 -17.62 1.72 -4.81
CA GLY A 42 -18.52 0.57 -4.72
C GLY A 42 -17.94 -0.63 -3.99
N LEU A 43 -16.86 -0.44 -3.21
CA LEU A 43 -16.24 -1.52 -2.45
C LEU A 43 -16.89 -1.68 -1.07
N GLU A 44 -17.10 -2.93 -0.68
CA GLU A 44 -17.38 -3.30 0.70
C GLU A 44 -16.08 -3.30 1.51
N VAL A 45 -15.97 -2.39 2.50
CA VAL A 45 -14.69 -2.17 3.21
C VAL A 45 -14.66 -2.88 4.56
N ILE A 46 -13.69 -3.79 4.70
CA ILE A 46 -13.23 -4.31 6.00
C ILE A 46 -12.06 -3.43 6.47
N LEU A 47 -12.23 -2.77 7.62
CA LEU A 47 -11.20 -2.00 8.29
C LEU A 47 -10.51 -2.86 9.35
N VAL A 48 -9.16 -2.84 9.38
CA VAL A 48 -8.38 -3.46 10.46
C VAL A 48 -7.55 -2.38 11.15
N GLY A 49 -7.84 -2.08 12.42
CA GLY A 49 -7.23 -0.95 13.14
C GLY A 49 -7.98 -0.54 14.41
N PRO A 50 -7.78 0.70 14.91
CA PRO A 50 -8.43 1.21 16.11
C PRO A 50 -9.96 1.19 16.00
N SER A 51 -10.63 0.79 17.09
CA SER A 51 -12.08 0.77 17.18
C SER A 51 -12.62 2.15 17.53
N VAL A 52 -12.80 2.99 16.51
CA VAL A 52 -13.41 4.33 16.63
C VAL A 52 -14.59 4.48 15.66
N PRO A 53 -15.61 5.29 15.99
CA PRO A 53 -16.65 5.66 15.03
C PRO A 53 -16.03 6.42 13.85
N LEU A 54 -16.43 6.06 12.62
CA LEU A 54 -15.98 6.70 11.39
C LEU A 54 -17.18 7.03 10.51
N ASN A 55 -17.04 8.06 9.68
CA ASN A 55 -18.00 8.46 8.67
C ASN A 55 -17.36 8.54 7.25
N PRO A 56 -17.79 7.73 6.28
CA PRO A 56 -18.81 6.68 6.40
C PRO A 56 -18.33 5.51 7.29
N PRO A 57 -19.24 4.69 7.86
CA PRO A 57 -18.84 3.51 8.61
C PRO A 57 -18.30 2.42 7.66
N PRO A 58 -17.25 1.66 8.04
CA PRO A 58 -16.85 0.47 7.28
C PRO A 58 -17.93 -0.62 7.40
N GLN A 59 -18.00 -1.52 6.42
CA GLN A 59 -18.91 -2.67 6.47
C GLN A 59 -18.59 -3.59 7.67
N ARG A 60 -17.29 -3.72 7.98
CA ARG A 60 -16.80 -4.46 9.14
C ARG A 60 -15.54 -3.80 9.69
N ALA A 61 -15.43 -3.73 11.01
CA ALA A 61 -14.21 -3.33 11.70
C ALA A 61 -13.63 -4.53 12.46
N LEU A 62 -12.32 -4.74 12.34
CA LEU A 62 -11.54 -5.72 13.08
C LEU A 62 -10.49 -4.96 13.91
N PRO A 63 -10.17 -5.44 15.12
CA PRO A 63 -9.13 -4.81 15.93
C PRO A 63 -7.76 -4.99 15.27
N ASP A 64 -6.83 -4.11 15.61
CA ASP A 64 -5.41 -4.27 15.27
C ASP A 64 -4.86 -5.58 15.86
N GLN A 65 -4.13 -6.33 15.04
CA GLN A 65 -3.49 -7.61 15.33
C GLN A 65 -1.99 -7.46 15.66
N GLY A 66 -1.52 -6.22 15.87
CA GLY A 66 -0.16 -5.92 16.32
C GLY A 66 0.89 -5.84 15.21
N GLY A 67 0.47 -5.84 13.94
CA GLY A 67 1.40 -5.69 12.83
C GLY A 67 0.78 -5.79 11.44
N LEU A 68 1.48 -5.24 10.45
CA LEU A 68 1.00 -5.15 9.07
C LEU A 68 0.55 -6.51 8.48
N LEU A 69 1.37 -7.56 8.65
CA LEU A 69 1.03 -8.88 8.09
C LEU A 69 -0.14 -9.53 8.80
N ALA A 70 -0.18 -9.46 10.13
CA ALA A 70 -1.28 -10.01 10.92
C ALA A 70 -2.60 -9.29 10.61
N ASN A 71 -2.55 -7.96 10.43
CA ASN A 71 -3.69 -7.16 10.01
C ASN A 71 -4.16 -7.53 8.59
N LEU A 72 -3.21 -7.72 7.67
CA LEU A 72 -3.52 -8.18 6.32
C LEU A 72 -4.18 -9.55 6.33
N GLU A 73 -3.61 -10.51 7.07
CA GLU A 73 -4.15 -11.87 7.19
C GLU A 73 -5.56 -11.87 7.79
N ALA A 74 -5.81 -11.09 8.85
CA ALA A 74 -7.14 -10.94 9.43
C ALA A 74 -8.15 -10.35 8.44
N GLY A 75 -7.75 -9.32 7.68
CA GLY A 75 -8.58 -8.71 6.65
C GLY A 75 -8.91 -9.68 5.50
N ILE A 76 -7.91 -10.41 5.01
CA ILE A 76 -8.06 -11.39 3.93
C ILE A 76 -8.96 -12.57 4.37
N ASN A 77 -8.83 -13.05 5.61
CA ASN A 77 -9.69 -14.09 6.17
C ASN A 77 -11.15 -13.64 6.31
N ALA A 78 -11.39 -12.36 6.62
CA ALA A 78 -12.74 -11.83 6.78
C ALA A 78 -13.41 -11.46 5.44
N ALA A 79 -12.64 -11.31 4.36
CA ALA A 79 -13.15 -10.93 3.04
C ALA A 79 -13.91 -12.07 2.36
N GLN A 80 -15.03 -11.75 1.71
CA GLN A 80 -15.86 -12.72 0.99
C GLN A 80 -15.50 -12.87 -0.50
N GLY A 81 -14.98 -11.81 -1.14
CA GLY A 81 -14.56 -11.82 -2.54
C GLY A 81 -13.34 -12.72 -2.82
N SER A 82 -13.22 -13.18 -4.07
CA SER A 82 -12.07 -13.96 -4.53
C SER A 82 -10.80 -13.12 -4.71
N LYS A 83 -10.97 -11.84 -5.06
CA LYS A 83 -9.92 -10.83 -5.10
C LYS A 83 -10.23 -9.73 -4.09
N VAL A 84 -9.20 -9.22 -3.43
CA VAL A 84 -9.31 -8.19 -2.39
C VAL A 84 -8.39 -7.04 -2.76
N LEU A 85 -8.92 -5.81 -2.74
CA LEU A 85 -8.11 -4.59 -2.77
C LEU A 85 -7.68 -4.25 -1.35
N VAL A 86 -6.37 -4.19 -1.14
CA VAL A 86 -5.73 -3.73 0.10
C VAL A 86 -5.31 -2.29 -0.09
N ALA A 87 -5.68 -1.45 0.87
CA ALA A 87 -5.34 -0.02 0.94
C ALA A 87 -4.86 0.33 2.36
N THR A 88 -3.96 1.30 2.49
CA THR A 88 -3.57 1.88 3.79
C THR A 88 -4.50 3.03 4.17
N GLY A 89 -4.72 3.24 5.47
CA GLY A 89 -5.66 4.23 6.00
C GLY A 89 -5.13 5.67 6.08
N ASP A 90 -4.01 5.98 5.46
CA ASP A 90 -3.29 7.26 5.54
C ASP A 90 -3.15 7.93 4.17
N MET A 91 -4.12 7.71 3.26
CA MET A 91 -4.15 8.22 1.89
C MET A 91 -5.23 9.31 1.71
N PRO A 92 -5.08 10.50 2.33
CA PRO A 92 -6.14 11.52 2.36
C PRO A 92 -6.50 12.13 1.00
N PHE A 93 -5.67 11.92 -0.01
CA PHE A 93 -5.89 12.42 -1.36
C PHE A 93 -6.46 11.35 -2.31
N LEU A 94 -6.68 10.12 -1.82
CA LEU A 94 -7.25 9.05 -2.63
C LEU A 94 -8.66 9.45 -3.10
N GLN A 95 -8.96 9.19 -4.37
CA GLN A 95 -10.23 9.50 -4.99
C GLN A 95 -10.88 8.23 -5.57
N GLU A 96 -12.20 8.26 -5.70
CA GLU A 96 -13.00 7.17 -6.27
C GLU A 96 -12.47 6.75 -7.65
N GLU A 97 -12.16 7.72 -8.51
CA GLU A 97 -11.72 7.50 -9.89
C GLU A 97 -10.41 6.72 -9.95
N ALA A 98 -9.48 7.02 -9.04
CA ALA A 98 -8.21 6.32 -8.92
C ALA A 98 -8.42 4.85 -8.53
N VAL A 99 -9.35 4.60 -7.60
CA VAL A 99 -9.71 3.24 -7.16
C VAL A 99 -10.37 2.46 -8.29
N ARG A 100 -11.39 3.02 -8.95
CA ARG A 100 -12.08 2.38 -10.09
C ARG A 100 -11.12 2.05 -11.22
N TRP A 101 -10.24 2.99 -11.57
CA TRP A 101 -9.25 2.77 -12.61
C TRP A 101 -8.31 1.60 -12.28
N VAL A 102 -7.87 1.47 -11.02
CA VAL A 102 -7.06 0.33 -10.57
C VAL A 102 -7.82 -0.98 -10.72
N LEU A 103 -9.10 -1.03 -10.33
CA LEU A 103 -9.93 -2.23 -10.45
C LEU A 103 -10.14 -2.64 -11.92
N GLU A 104 -10.30 -1.67 -12.82
CA GLU A 104 -10.55 -1.89 -14.25
C GLU A 104 -9.29 -2.27 -15.03
N ASN A 105 -8.12 -1.73 -14.65
CA ASN A 105 -6.88 -1.88 -15.41
C ASN A 105 -5.90 -2.91 -14.79
N ALA A 106 -6.27 -3.53 -13.66
CA ALA A 106 -5.43 -4.53 -13.02
C ALA A 106 -5.19 -5.75 -13.92
N PRO A 107 -3.92 -6.13 -14.17
CA PRO A 107 -3.63 -7.35 -14.92
C PRO A 107 -4.10 -8.59 -14.16
N GLN A 108 -4.33 -9.67 -14.90
CA GLN A 108 -4.63 -10.97 -14.29
C GLN A 108 -3.37 -11.54 -13.62
N ALA A 109 -3.31 -11.42 -12.29
CA ALA A 109 -2.25 -11.96 -11.45
C ALA A 109 -2.79 -12.27 -10.04
N GLY A 110 -2.06 -13.08 -9.28
CA GLY A 110 -2.37 -13.34 -7.88
C GLY A 110 -2.04 -12.15 -6.98
N PHE A 111 -1.05 -11.35 -7.36
CA PHE A 111 -0.68 -10.11 -6.70
C PHE A 111 -0.49 -9.01 -7.75
N VAL A 112 -1.17 -7.88 -7.57
CA VAL A 112 -0.99 -6.68 -8.40
C VAL A 112 -0.60 -5.53 -7.49
N TYR A 113 0.63 -5.06 -7.61
CA TYR A 113 1.15 -3.94 -6.83
C TYR A 113 1.11 -2.66 -7.66
N THR A 114 0.45 -1.62 -7.15
CA THR A 114 0.44 -0.32 -7.85
C THR A 114 1.80 0.36 -7.73
N ILE A 115 2.26 0.99 -8.81
CA ILE A 115 3.45 1.84 -8.85
C ILE A 115 3.14 3.13 -9.58
N VAL A 116 3.77 4.22 -9.16
CA VAL A 116 3.55 5.55 -9.73
C VAL A 116 4.85 6.09 -10.29
N ALA A 117 4.82 6.56 -11.55
CA ALA A 117 5.97 7.19 -12.17
C ALA A 117 6.30 8.53 -11.49
N ARG A 118 7.59 8.83 -11.35
CA ARG A 118 8.05 10.10 -10.77
C ARG A 118 7.41 11.35 -11.41
N PRO A 119 7.32 11.46 -12.76
CA PRO A 119 6.68 12.61 -13.40
C PRO A 119 5.21 12.80 -12.99
N THR A 120 4.47 11.70 -12.79
CA THR A 120 3.07 11.73 -12.35
C THR A 120 2.95 12.33 -10.94
N ILE A 121 3.83 11.94 -10.02
CA ILE A 121 3.90 12.55 -8.68
C ILE A 121 4.27 14.03 -8.77
N GLU A 122 5.33 14.37 -9.51
CA GLU A 122 5.82 15.74 -9.59
C GLU A 122 4.84 16.70 -10.27
N GLN A 123 4.01 16.21 -11.19
CA GLN A 123 2.97 17.00 -11.85
C GLN A 123 1.86 17.42 -10.87
N ARG A 124 1.41 16.51 -9.99
CA ARG A 124 0.29 16.78 -9.07
C ARG A 124 0.74 17.30 -7.70
N PHE A 125 1.93 16.89 -7.24
CA PHE A 125 2.51 17.27 -5.95
C PHE A 125 3.95 17.78 -6.12
N PRO A 126 4.14 18.98 -6.73
CA PRO A 126 5.47 19.50 -7.05
C PRO A 126 6.37 19.66 -5.81
N GLY A 127 7.50 18.96 -5.79
CA GLY A 127 8.46 19.02 -4.68
C GLY A 127 8.13 18.10 -3.49
N MET A 128 7.15 17.19 -3.62
CA MET A 128 6.97 16.10 -2.66
C MET A 128 8.13 15.11 -2.78
N ARG A 129 8.80 14.81 -1.65
CA ARG A 129 9.92 13.86 -1.63
C ARG A 129 9.38 12.44 -1.43
N ARG A 130 9.68 11.55 -2.37
CA ARG A 130 9.38 10.12 -2.28
C ARG A 130 10.63 9.30 -2.54
N THR A 131 10.60 8.05 -2.10
CA THR A 131 11.65 7.08 -2.41
C THR A 131 11.36 6.46 -3.78
N TYR A 132 12.26 6.65 -4.73
CA TYR A 132 12.12 6.11 -6.08
C TYR A 132 13.10 4.97 -6.32
N ALA A 133 12.62 3.89 -6.93
CA ALA A 133 13.45 2.88 -7.55
C ALA A 133 13.71 3.26 -9.02
N ARG A 134 14.97 3.13 -9.46
CA ARG A 134 15.35 3.29 -10.86
C ARG A 134 15.32 1.93 -11.56
N VAL A 135 14.57 1.86 -12.65
CA VAL A 135 14.51 0.73 -13.59
C VAL A 135 14.70 1.26 -15.01
N ARG A 136 14.80 0.38 -16.00
CA ARG A 136 14.98 0.73 -17.42
C ARG A 136 13.88 1.65 -17.94
N GLU A 137 12.66 1.43 -17.50
CA GLU A 137 11.47 2.19 -17.89
C GLU A 137 11.36 3.55 -17.21
N GLY A 138 12.19 3.84 -16.19
CA GLY A 138 12.21 5.13 -15.50
C GLY A 138 12.32 5.02 -13.98
N TYR A 139 11.76 6.01 -13.30
CA TYR A 139 11.75 6.11 -11.84
C TYR A 139 10.34 5.93 -11.31
N PHE A 140 10.18 4.99 -10.37
CA PHE A 140 8.87 4.64 -9.82
C PHE A 140 8.91 4.60 -8.31
N THR A 141 7.84 5.05 -7.68
CA THR A 141 7.56 4.80 -6.26
C THR A 141 6.49 3.73 -6.15
N GLY A 142 6.52 3.00 -5.04
CA GLY A 142 5.43 2.11 -4.67
C GLY A 142 4.15 2.88 -4.36
N GLY A 143 3.02 2.30 -4.73
CA GLY A 143 1.71 2.73 -4.31
C GLY A 143 1.26 2.09 -3.00
N ASN A 144 0.13 2.57 -2.49
CA ASN A 144 -0.52 2.09 -1.28
C ASN A 144 -1.77 1.23 -1.57
N LEU A 145 -1.97 0.86 -2.84
CA LEU A 145 -3.00 -0.09 -3.28
C LEU A 145 -2.39 -1.40 -3.80
N VAL A 146 -2.93 -2.53 -3.35
CA VAL A 146 -2.53 -3.88 -3.81
C VAL A 146 -3.77 -4.72 -4.04
N ILE A 147 -3.90 -5.37 -5.20
CA ILE A 147 -4.93 -6.39 -5.41
C ILE A 147 -4.33 -7.76 -5.16
N ILE A 148 -5.01 -8.56 -4.36
CA ILE A 148 -4.56 -9.88 -3.94
C ILE A 148 -5.67 -10.89 -4.24
N ASP A 149 -5.33 -11.99 -4.92
CA ASP A 149 -6.18 -13.17 -4.98
C ASP A 149 -6.14 -13.89 -3.63
N ARG A 150 -7.30 -14.02 -2.99
CA ARG A 150 -7.44 -14.57 -1.64
C ARG A 150 -6.90 -16.00 -1.54
N LYS A 151 -7.08 -16.83 -2.58
CA LYS A 151 -6.59 -18.22 -2.56
C LYS A 151 -5.07 -18.25 -2.67
N LEU A 152 -4.51 -17.43 -3.53
CA LEU A 152 -3.07 -17.37 -3.77
C LEU A 152 -2.30 -16.66 -2.64
N PHE A 153 -2.98 -15.83 -1.83
CA PHE A 153 -2.39 -15.19 -0.66
C PHE A 153 -1.72 -16.19 0.29
N PHE A 154 -2.42 -17.28 0.65
CA PHE A 154 -1.91 -18.26 1.60
C PHE A 154 -0.73 -19.08 1.05
N THR A 155 -0.65 -19.24 -0.28
CA THR A 155 0.52 -19.83 -0.93
C THR A 155 1.75 -18.93 -0.75
N ALA A 156 1.58 -17.62 -0.87
CA ALA A 156 2.67 -16.65 -0.73
C ALA A 156 3.00 -16.28 0.73
N LEU A 157 2.09 -16.54 1.68
CA LEU A 157 2.15 -16.06 3.06
C LEU A 157 3.48 -16.36 3.78
N PRO A 158 4.08 -17.58 3.71
CA PRO A 158 5.35 -17.84 4.38
C PRO A 158 6.49 -16.93 3.87
N LEU A 159 6.51 -16.66 2.57
CA LEU A 159 7.53 -15.84 1.91
C LEU A 159 7.28 -14.36 2.17
N LEU A 160 6.02 -13.92 2.19
CA LEU A 160 5.62 -12.57 2.59
C LEU A 160 6.03 -12.27 4.03
N LYS A 161 5.84 -13.24 4.95
CA LYS A 161 6.29 -13.14 6.34
C LYS A 161 7.78 -12.92 6.43
N GLN A 162 8.56 -13.75 5.76
CA GLN A 162 10.01 -13.61 5.72
C GLN A 162 10.45 -12.26 5.14
N ALA A 163 9.84 -11.82 4.03
CA ALA A 163 10.16 -10.55 3.41
C ALA A 163 9.86 -9.34 4.32
N LEU A 164 8.73 -9.37 5.03
CA LEU A 164 8.33 -8.30 5.96
C LEU A 164 9.21 -8.25 7.21
N GLU A 165 9.64 -9.39 7.75
CA GLU A 165 10.63 -9.43 8.85
C GLU A 165 11.98 -8.84 8.43
N LEU A 166 12.36 -9.02 7.15
CA LEU A 166 13.60 -8.51 6.58
C LEU A 166 13.49 -7.10 5.99
N ARG A 167 12.31 -6.45 6.02
CA ARG A 167 12.09 -5.12 5.40
C ARG A 167 13.01 -4.03 5.96
N LYS A 168 13.41 -4.14 7.23
CA LYS A 168 14.35 -3.24 7.91
C LYS A 168 15.83 -3.67 7.74
N LYS A 169 16.09 -4.75 6.99
CA LYS A 169 17.41 -5.37 6.79
C LYS A 169 17.71 -5.49 5.29
N PRO A 170 18.13 -4.41 4.62
CA PRO A 170 18.28 -4.35 3.16
C PRO A 170 19.13 -5.49 2.57
N LEU A 171 20.25 -5.83 3.22
CA LEU A 171 21.14 -6.91 2.77
C LEU A 171 20.48 -8.30 2.81
N ALA A 172 19.66 -8.55 3.83
CA ALA A 172 18.97 -9.83 3.97
C ALA A 172 17.81 -9.95 2.97
N LEU A 173 17.07 -8.86 2.76
CA LEU A 173 16.03 -8.79 1.73
C LEU A 173 16.64 -8.96 0.33
N ALA A 174 17.79 -8.34 0.08
CA ALA A 174 18.53 -8.48 -1.17
C ALA A 174 18.97 -9.93 -1.46
N ARG A 175 19.32 -10.72 -0.43
CA ARG A 175 19.62 -12.15 -0.58
C ARG A 175 18.41 -12.96 -1.05
N MET A 176 17.20 -12.65 -0.59
CA MET A 176 15.97 -13.28 -1.10
C MET A 176 15.74 -12.93 -2.57
N ILE A 177 15.93 -11.66 -2.91
CA ILE A 177 15.77 -11.15 -4.29
C ILE A 177 16.84 -11.71 -5.23
N GLY A 178 18.01 -12.10 -4.72
CA GLY A 178 19.10 -12.70 -5.47
C GLY A 178 20.07 -11.66 -6.03
N LEU A 179 21.37 -11.99 -5.96
CA LEU A 179 22.48 -11.06 -6.25
C LEU A 179 22.41 -10.47 -7.66
N GLY A 180 22.08 -11.28 -8.68
CA GLY A 180 21.97 -10.80 -10.06
C GLY A 180 20.87 -9.74 -10.24
N THR A 181 19.72 -9.94 -9.61
CA THR A 181 18.63 -8.94 -9.63
C THR A 181 19.02 -7.70 -8.84
N LEU A 182 19.66 -7.86 -7.68
CA LEU A 182 20.13 -6.75 -6.86
C LEU A 182 21.10 -5.85 -7.65
N VAL A 183 22.11 -6.45 -8.30
CA VAL A 183 23.08 -5.71 -9.12
C VAL A 183 22.36 -4.95 -10.23
N LYS A 184 21.41 -5.59 -10.92
CA LYS A 184 20.60 -4.91 -11.95
C LYS A 184 19.81 -3.73 -11.38
N VAL A 185 19.18 -3.86 -10.21
CA VAL A 185 18.43 -2.77 -9.56
C VAL A 185 19.36 -1.62 -9.18
N LEU A 186 20.50 -1.92 -8.53
CA LEU A 186 21.48 -0.90 -8.12
C LEU A 186 22.07 -0.14 -9.32
N LEU A 187 22.30 -0.84 -10.43
CA LEU A 187 22.78 -0.24 -11.68
C LEU A 187 21.67 0.41 -12.53
N GLY A 188 20.40 0.36 -12.08
CA GLY A 188 19.24 0.84 -12.86
C GLY A 188 19.01 0.07 -14.17
N GLN A 189 19.50 -1.17 -14.26
CA GLN A 189 19.41 -2.06 -15.42
C GLN A 189 18.32 -3.13 -15.27
N ALA A 190 17.64 -3.18 -14.12
CA ALA A 190 16.44 -4.00 -13.97
C ALA A 190 15.30 -3.41 -14.82
N ASP A 191 14.46 -4.26 -15.40
CA ASP A 191 13.18 -3.89 -16.03
C ASP A 191 12.02 -4.42 -15.19
N ILE A 192 10.85 -3.81 -15.37
CA ILE A 192 9.64 -4.15 -14.62
C ILE A 192 9.27 -5.61 -14.87
N VAL A 193 9.26 -6.06 -16.13
CA VAL A 193 8.90 -7.44 -16.50
C VAL A 193 9.82 -8.48 -15.81
N GLY A 194 11.12 -8.21 -15.77
CA GLY A 194 12.10 -9.07 -15.11
C GLY A 194 11.95 -9.08 -13.58
N LEU A 195 11.61 -7.93 -12.98
CA LEU A 195 11.30 -7.84 -11.55
C LEU A 195 10.02 -8.60 -11.20
N GLU A 196 8.96 -8.45 -12.00
CA GLU A 196 7.72 -9.23 -11.87
C GLU A 196 7.98 -10.73 -11.92
N ALA A 197 8.75 -11.20 -12.91
CA ALA A 197 9.10 -12.61 -13.03
C ALA A 197 9.95 -13.11 -11.86
N ARG A 198 10.86 -12.26 -11.33
CA ARG A 198 11.67 -12.61 -10.16
C ARG A 198 10.82 -12.70 -8.90
N VAL A 199 9.97 -11.71 -8.63
CA VAL A 199 9.07 -11.70 -7.47
C VAL A 199 8.14 -12.89 -7.56
N SER A 200 7.51 -13.13 -8.72
CA SER A 200 6.61 -14.28 -8.93
C SER A 200 7.26 -15.61 -8.59
N ARG A 201 8.53 -15.80 -8.98
CA ARG A 201 9.30 -17.02 -8.65
C ARG A 201 9.58 -17.15 -7.16
N ILE A 202 9.83 -16.04 -6.46
CA ILE A 202 10.11 -16.04 -5.01
C ILE A 202 8.86 -16.41 -4.23
N ILE A 203 7.72 -15.78 -4.54
CA ILE A 203 6.48 -15.97 -3.79
C ILE A 203 5.62 -17.13 -4.30
N GLY A 204 6.03 -17.78 -5.40
CA GLY A 204 5.35 -18.94 -5.97
C GLY A 204 4.02 -18.64 -6.66
N VAL A 205 3.69 -17.36 -6.89
CA VAL A 205 2.42 -16.93 -7.47
C VAL A 205 2.65 -15.76 -8.45
N PRO A 206 1.82 -15.60 -9.51
CA PRO A 206 1.99 -14.50 -10.45
C PRO A 206 1.87 -13.14 -9.74
N ALA A 207 2.91 -12.32 -9.83
CA ALA A 207 2.98 -10.97 -9.30
C ALA A 207 3.24 -9.99 -10.45
N LYS A 208 2.45 -8.92 -10.51
CA LYS A 208 2.51 -7.88 -11.54
C LYS A 208 2.53 -6.49 -10.92
N ALA A 209 3.21 -5.57 -11.60
CA ALA A 209 3.09 -4.16 -11.30
C ALA A 209 1.95 -3.56 -12.14
N LEU A 210 1.23 -2.60 -11.57
CA LEU A 210 0.27 -1.75 -12.28
C LEU A 210 0.78 -0.31 -12.22
N ILE A 211 1.29 0.20 -13.35
CA ILE A 211 1.67 1.62 -13.45
C ILE A 211 0.37 2.43 -13.52
N THR A 212 0.10 3.23 -12.49
CA THR A 212 -1.11 4.03 -12.41
C THR A 212 -0.85 5.50 -12.77
N PRO A 213 -1.77 6.18 -13.49
CA PRO A 213 -1.67 7.61 -13.77
C PRO A 213 -2.08 8.48 -12.57
N TYR A 214 -2.53 7.90 -11.46
CA TYR A 214 -3.01 8.63 -10.28
C TYR A 214 -1.93 8.77 -9.22
N ALA A 215 -1.45 10.00 -9.03
CA ALA A 215 -0.38 10.30 -8.08
C ALA A 215 -0.74 10.02 -6.62
N GLU A 216 -1.99 10.25 -6.25
CA GLU A 216 -2.55 10.02 -4.92
C GLU A 216 -2.41 8.58 -4.44
N ILE A 217 -2.27 7.60 -5.34
CA ILE A 217 -2.01 6.20 -4.98
C ILE A 217 -0.61 6.03 -4.38
N GLY A 218 0.35 6.85 -4.79
CA GLY A 218 1.74 6.82 -4.32
C GLY A 218 2.01 7.66 -3.07
N ILE A 219 0.97 8.29 -2.51
CA ILE A 219 1.10 9.32 -1.49
C ILE A 219 0.31 8.92 -0.24
N ASP A 220 1.05 8.83 0.85
CA ASP A 220 0.61 8.63 2.21
C ASP A 220 1.17 9.73 3.10
N ILE A 221 0.51 9.97 4.24
CA ILE A 221 1.01 10.84 5.30
C ILE A 221 1.74 9.98 6.33
N ASP A 222 3.07 10.06 6.31
CA ASP A 222 3.93 9.23 7.17
C ASP A 222 4.81 10.05 8.10
N LYS A 223 5.16 11.27 7.71
CA LYS A 223 6.08 12.14 8.45
C LYS A 223 5.48 13.49 8.74
N GLU A 224 6.06 14.18 9.72
CA GLU A 224 5.69 15.57 10.01
C GLU A 224 5.87 16.52 8.82
N GLU A 225 6.87 16.28 7.97
CA GLU A 225 7.07 17.04 6.74
C GLU A 225 5.91 16.87 5.74
N ASP A 226 5.17 15.77 5.81
CA ASP A 226 4.03 15.51 4.93
C ASP A 226 2.80 16.34 5.33
N LEU A 227 2.70 16.78 6.59
CA LEU A 227 1.59 17.59 7.08
C LEU A 227 1.43 18.91 6.32
N ARG A 228 2.51 19.43 5.71
CA ARG A 228 2.45 20.64 4.88
C ARG A 228 1.51 20.47 3.68
N TRP A 229 1.28 19.23 3.24
CA TRP A 229 0.38 18.90 2.13
C TRP A 229 -1.09 18.83 2.56
N LEU A 230 -1.37 18.84 3.87
CA LEU A 230 -2.72 18.84 4.46
C LEU A 230 -3.26 20.26 4.69
N THR A 231 -2.75 21.24 3.96
CA THR A 231 -3.14 22.66 4.09
C THR A 231 -4.30 23.04 3.18
#